data_AF-A0A829F9K5-F1
#
_entry.id   AF-A0A829F9K5-F1
#
_cell.length_a   1.000
_cell.length_b   1.000
_cell.length_c   1.000
_cell.angle_alpha   90.00
_cell.angle_beta   90.00
_cell.angle_gamma   90.00
#
_symmetry.space_group_name_H-M   'P 1'
#
loop_
_entity.id
_entity.type
_entity.pdbx_description
1 polymer ?
#
loop_
_entity_poly.entity_id
_entity_poly.type
_entity_poly.pdbx_seq_one_letter_code
_entity_poly.pdbx_strand_id
1 'polypeptide(L)'
;EENIQKILETYAERKDVEKYAHLATFDEIKENDYNLNIPRYVDTFEEEEPIDMVHVGNDIKKIRQEQQVLEKELLEALSSLQTTPENEAWLQGALEVFKHEQ
;
A
#
# COMPACT_ATOMS: atom_id res chain seq x y z
N GLU A 1 1.65 -22.65 20.87
CA GLU A 1 1.13 -22.80 22.25
C GLU A 1 0.60 -21.48 22.81
N GLU A 2 1.32 -20.37 22.65
CA GLU A 2 0.93 -19.04 23.16
C GLU A 2 -0.49 -18.58 22.78
N ASN A 3 -0.89 -18.72 21.52
CA ASN A 3 -2.27 -18.37 21.09
C ASN A 3 -3.34 -19.21 21.79
N ILE A 4 -3.08 -20.50 22.03
CA ILE A 4 -4.02 -21.40 22.69
C ILE A 4 -4.18 -20.98 24.15
N GLN A 5 -3.06 -20.69 24.81
CA GLN A 5 -3.06 -20.20 26.19
C GLN A 5 -3.86 -18.90 26.33
N LYS A 6 -3.63 -17.94 25.44
CA LYS A 6 -4.35 -16.66 25.41
C LYS A 6 -5.88 -16.83 25.26
N ILE A 7 -6.32 -17.74 24.39
CA ILE A 7 -7.74 -18.06 24.21
C ILE A 7 -8.33 -18.64 25.50
N LEU A 8 -7.63 -19.61 26.11
CA LEU A 8 -8.09 -20.28 27.32
C LEU A 8 -8.19 -19.33 28.51
N GLU A 9 -7.20 -18.45 28.68
CA GLU A 9 -7.19 -17.43 29.72
C GLU A 9 -8.35 -16.45 29.54
N THR A 10 -8.53 -15.92 28.31
CA THR A 10 -9.60 -14.97 28.02
C THR A 10 -10.98 -15.58 28.26
N TYR A 11 -11.17 -16.85 27.88
CA TYR A 11 -12.40 -17.59 28.17
C TYR A 11 -12.61 -17.78 29.68
N ALA A 12 -11.57 -18.16 30.41
CA ALA A 12 -11.66 -18.39 31.86
C ALA A 12 -11.97 -17.11 32.64
N GLU A 13 -11.42 -15.97 32.22
CA GLU A 13 -11.64 -14.69 32.89
C GLU A 13 -13.03 -14.10 32.65
N ARG A 14 -13.70 -14.46 31.55
CA ARG A 14 -15.01 -13.93 31.15
C ARG A 14 -15.07 -12.40 31.19
N LYS A 15 -14.21 -11.77 30.41
CA LYS A 15 -14.14 -10.32 30.26
C LYS A 15 -14.12 -9.92 28.80
N ASP A 16 -14.57 -8.69 28.56
CA ASP A 16 -14.39 -8.03 27.28
C ASP A 16 -12.91 -7.71 27.05
N VAL A 17 -12.46 -7.90 25.83
CA VAL A 17 -11.11 -7.56 25.37
C VAL A 17 -11.27 -6.82 24.05
N GLU A 18 -10.81 -5.57 24.01
CA GLU A 18 -10.89 -4.69 22.85
C GLU A 18 -10.40 -5.39 21.57
N LYS A 19 -11.23 -5.36 20.52
CA LYS A 19 -11.02 -6.00 19.20
C LYS A 19 -10.76 -7.52 19.21
N TYR A 20 -10.96 -8.20 20.34
CA TYR A 20 -10.62 -9.62 20.50
C TYR A 20 -11.74 -10.48 21.07
N ALA A 21 -12.42 -10.05 22.14
CA ALA A 21 -13.46 -10.82 22.82
C ALA A 21 -14.54 -9.94 23.41
N HIS A 22 -15.79 -10.43 23.39
CA HIS A 22 -16.94 -9.76 23.99
C HIS A 22 -17.78 -10.77 24.76
N LEU A 23 -18.12 -10.45 26.00
CA LEU A 23 -18.97 -11.23 26.88
C LEU A 23 -20.43 -10.89 26.57
N ALA A 24 -20.94 -11.46 25.48
CA ALA A 24 -22.31 -11.25 25.05
C ALA A 24 -23.32 -11.71 26.11
N THR A 25 -24.32 -10.87 26.38
CA THR A 25 -25.42 -11.23 27.27
C THR A 25 -26.44 -12.14 26.56
N PHE A 26 -27.27 -12.86 27.32
CA PHE A 26 -28.30 -13.70 26.71
C PHE A 26 -29.33 -12.88 25.91
N ASP A 27 -29.69 -11.70 26.40
CA ASP A 27 -30.63 -10.81 25.71
C ASP A 27 -30.03 -10.30 24.38
N GLU A 28 -28.75 -9.92 24.38
CA GLU A 28 -28.01 -9.54 23.16
C GLU A 28 -27.92 -10.67 22.14
N ILE A 29 -27.67 -11.90 22.58
CA ILE A 29 -27.65 -13.09 21.70
C ILE A 29 -29.04 -13.31 21.09
N LYS A 30 -30.10 -13.10 21.87
CA LYS A 30 -31.48 -13.23 21.41
C LYS A 30 -31.87 -12.13 20.41
N GLU A 31 -31.45 -10.89 20.66
CA GLU A 31 -31.63 -9.77 19.73
C GLU A 31 -30.90 -10.00 18.40
N ASN A 32 -29.78 -10.72 18.43
CA ASN A 32 -29.03 -11.14 17.26
C ASN A 32 -29.56 -12.45 16.63
N ASP A 33 -30.78 -12.89 16.93
CA ASP A 33 -31.40 -14.12 16.42
C ASP A 33 -30.55 -15.39 16.66
N TYR A 34 -29.85 -15.45 17.79
CA TYR A 34 -28.89 -16.50 18.13
C TYR A 34 -27.76 -16.67 17.09
N ASN A 35 -27.50 -15.65 16.28
CA ASN A 35 -26.40 -15.62 15.34
C ASN A 35 -25.11 -15.28 16.08
N LEU A 36 -24.21 -16.26 16.22
CA LEU A 36 -22.96 -16.14 16.97
C LEU A 36 -21.75 -15.78 16.10
N ASN A 37 -21.97 -15.19 14.92
CA ASN A 37 -20.87 -14.76 14.07
C ASN A 37 -20.07 -13.63 14.75
N ILE A 38 -18.76 -13.79 14.88
CA ILE A 38 -17.88 -12.95 15.70
C ILE A 38 -17.91 -11.45 15.35
N PRO A 39 -17.95 -11.03 14.07
CA PRO A 39 -18.08 -9.61 13.70
C PRO A 39 -19.32 -8.90 14.24
N ARG A 40 -20.32 -9.63 14.76
CA ARG A 40 -21.51 -9.04 15.39
C ARG A 40 -21.28 -8.59 16.84
N TYR A 41 -20.25 -9.13 17.49
CA TYR A 41 -19.98 -8.93 18.91
C TYR A 41 -18.62 -8.29 19.17
N VAL A 42 -17.67 -8.49 18.25
CA VAL A 42 -16.33 -7.92 18.34
C VAL A 42 -16.13 -7.04 17.12
N ASP A 43 -15.94 -5.74 17.36
CA ASP A 43 -15.50 -4.83 16.33
C ASP A 43 -14.03 -5.12 16.03
N THR A 44 -13.79 -5.78 14.91
CA THR A 44 -12.43 -6.06 14.42
C THR A 44 -11.95 -4.98 13.45
N PHE A 45 -12.63 -3.83 13.38
CA PHE A 45 -12.19 -2.72 12.56
C PHE A 45 -10.87 -2.17 13.09
N GLU A 46 -9.86 -2.19 12.23
CA GLU A 46 -8.61 -1.48 12.45
C GLU A 46 -8.74 -0.12 11.78
N GLU A 47 -8.58 0.96 12.57
CA GLU A 47 -8.46 2.29 11.98
C GLU A 47 -7.18 2.29 11.15
N GLU A 48 -7.30 2.55 9.85
CA GLU A 48 -6.12 2.70 9.00
C GLU A 48 -5.31 3.91 9.49
N GLU A 49 -4.01 3.70 9.68
CA GLU A 49 -3.08 4.78 10.03
C GLU A 49 -3.22 5.92 9.00
N PRO A 50 -3.34 7.17 9.45
CA PRO A 50 -3.50 8.30 8.55
C PRO A 50 -2.27 8.42 7.63
N ILE A 51 -2.53 8.44 6.33
CA ILE A 51 -1.47 8.60 5.33
C ILE A 51 -0.83 10.00 5.46
N ASP A 52 0.49 10.05 5.60
CA ASP A 52 1.24 11.30 5.55
C ASP A 52 1.30 11.84 4.10
N MET A 53 0.33 12.70 3.78
CA MET A 53 0.23 13.34 2.46
C MET A 53 1.42 14.26 2.15
N VAL A 54 2.12 14.77 3.17
CA VAL A 54 3.33 15.58 2.98
C VAL A 54 4.49 14.70 2.52
N HIS A 55 4.66 13.53 3.16
CA HIS A 55 5.64 12.54 2.74
C HIS A 55 5.39 12.10 1.29
N VAL A 56 4.16 11.70 0.97
CA VAL A 56 3.77 11.31 -0.40
C VAL A 56 4.06 12.43 -1.41
N GLY A 57 3.75 13.68 -1.07
CA GLY A 57 4.05 14.83 -1.91
C GLY A 57 5.55 15.05 -2.14
N ASN A 58 6.38 14.78 -1.13
CA ASN A 58 7.84 14.86 -1.26
C ASN A 58 8.40 13.73 -2.10
N ASP A 59 7.90 12.51 -1.94
CA ASP A 59 8.27 11.35 -2.77
C ASP A 59 7.95 11.61 -4.24
N ILE A 60 6.76 12.13 -4.54
CA ILE A 60 6.37 12.49 -5.92
C ILE A 60 7.34 13.52 -6.51
N LYS A 61 7.72 14.55 -5.74
CA LYS A 61 8.69 15.55 -6.21
C LYS A 61 10.06 14.94 -6.47
N LYS A 62 10.53 14.08 -5.57
CA LYS A 62 11.81 13.39 -5.69
C LYS A 62 11.84 12.48 -6.92
N ILE A 63 10.81 11.65 -7.10
CA ILE A 63 10.70 10.74 -8.25
C ILE A 63 10.71 11.54 -9.56
N ARG A 64 10.00 12.67 -9.64
CA ARG A 64 10.02 13.52 -10.84
C ARG A 64 11.40 14.13 -11.11
N GLN A 65 12.12 14.53 -10.08
CA GLN A 65 13.50 15.04 -10.23
C GLN A 65 14.43 13.94 -10.73
N GLU A 66 14.34 12.74 -10.16
CA GLU A 66 15.12 11.57 -10.58
C GLU A 66 14.79 11.21 -12.04
N GLN A 67 13.51 11.20 -12.42
CA GLN A 67 13.08 10.98 -13.79
C GLN A 67 13.73 11.98 -14.76
N GLN A 68 13.69 13.28 -14.46
CA GLN A 68 14.31 14.30 -15.31
C GLN A 68 15.81 14.12 -15.47
N VAL A 69 16.50 13.72 -14.39
CA VAL A 69 17.95 13.44 -14.44
C VAL A 69 18.21 12.21 -15.31
N LEU A 70 17.48 11.12 -15.10
CA LEU A 70 17.63 9.89 -15.89
C LEU A 70 17.34 10.12 -17.38
N GLU A 71 16.30 10.89 -17.72
CA GLU A 71 15.97 11.24 -19.10
C GLU A 71 17.12 12.02 -19.77
N LYS A 72 17.73 12.96 -19.04
CA LYS A 72 18.88 13.72 -19.53
C LYS A 72 20.09 12.81 -19.75
N GLU A 73 20.41 11.95 -18.79
CA GLU A 73 21.51 10.99 -18.91
C GLU A 73 21.30 10.04 -20.08
N LEU A 74 20.07 9.56 -20.28
CA LEU A 74 19.70 8.72 -21.41
C LEU A 74 19.85 9.43 -22.75
N LEU A 75 19.44 10.70 -22.84
CA LEU A 75 19.60 11.53 -24.04
C LEU A 75 21.09 11.74 -24.38
N GLU A 76 21.92 12.02 -23.37
CA GLU A 76 23.37 12.16 -23.52
C GLU A 76 24.00 10.85 -24.00
N ALA A 77 23.61 9.72 -23.42
CA ALA A 77 24.07 8.40 -23.83
C ALA A 77 23.71 8.10 -25.29
N LEU A 78 22.45 8.32 -25.69
CA LEU A 78 21.99 8.13 -27.08
C LEU A 78 22.74 9.04 -28.06
N SER A 79 22.99 10.30 -27.67
CA SER A 79 23.72 11.27 -28.50
C SER A 79 25.19 10.91 -28.70
N SER A 80 25.78 10.14 -27.78
CA SER A 80 27.17 9.67 -27.86
C SER A 80 27.38 8.44 -28.74
N LEU A 81 26.30 7.77 -29.16
CA LEU A 81 26.39 6.56 -29.98
C LEU A 81 26.86 6.89 -31.40
N GLN A 82 27.89 6.17 -31.86
CA GLN A 82 28.30 6.21 -33.26
C GLN A 82 27.29 5.45 -34.13
N THR A 83 26.85 6.08 -35.22
CA THR A 83 25.79 5.51 -36.07
C THR A 83 26.37 4.86 -37.32
N THR A 84 25.63 3.87 -37.84
CA THR A 84 25.76 3.40 -39.23
C THR A 84 24.62 4.03 -40.05
N PRO A 85 24.75 4.17 -41.38
CA PRO A 85 23.70 4.74 -42.24
C PRO A 85 22.33 4.03 -42.11
N GLU A 86 22.33 2.76 -41.71
CA GLU A 86 21.12 1.94 -41.52
C GLU A 86 20.38 2.28 -40.21
N ASN A 87 21.08 2.76 -39.19
CA ASN A 87 20.53 3.04 -37.85
C ASN A 87 20.26 4.53 -37.60
N GLU A 88 20.62 5.40 -38.53
CA GLU A 88 20.47 6.86 -38.40
C GLU A 88 19.00 7.29 -38.30
N ALA A 89 18.12 6.69 -39.10
CA ALA A 89 16.68 6.95 -39.06
C ALA A 89 16.05 6.52 -37.72
N TRP A 90 16.50 5.39 -37.16
CA TRP A 90 16.04 4.92 -35.86
C TRP A 90 16.51 5.84 -34.73
N LEU A 91 17.78 6.29 -34.75
CA LEU A 91 18.31 7.19 -33.73
C LEU A 91 17.58 8.53 -33.72
N GLN A 92 17.26 9.09 -34.89
CA GLN A 92 16.48 10.32 -34.98
C GLN A 92 15.08 10.16 -34.36
N GLY A 93 14.42 9.03 -34.62
CA GLY A 93 13.12 8.71 -34.00
C GLY A 93 13.23 8.54 -32.47
N ALA A 94 14.29 7.88 -31.99
CA ALA A 94 14.54 7.75 -30.55
C ALA A 94 14.76 9.12 -29.88
N LEU A 95 15.59 9.99 -30.48
CA LEU A 95 15.84 11.34 -29.97
C LEU A 95 14.59 12.24 -30.01
N GLU A 96 13.67 12.02 -30.95
CA GLU A 96 12.42 12.78 -31.04
C GLU A 96 11.46 12.44 -29.89
N VAL A 97 11.36 11.16 -29.49
CA VAL A 97 10.53 10.73 -28.35
C VAL A 97 10.91 11.47 -27.07
N PHE A 98 12.22 11.63 -26.81
CA PHE A 98 12.71 12.32 -25.61
C PHE A 98 12.63 13.85 -25.69
N LYS A 99 12.37 14.45 -26.86
CA LYS A 99 12.25 15.91 -27.04
C LYS A 99 10.81 16.42 -26.90
N HIS A 100 9.81 15.58 -27.12
CA HIS A 100 8.39 15.98 -27.06
C HIS A 100 7.80 16.02 -25.64
N GLU A 101 8.54 15.58 -24.63
CA GLU A 101 8.07 15.58 -23.23
C GLU A 101 8.58 16.76 -22.38
N GLN A 102 9.29 17.74 -22.97
CA GLN A 102 9.72 18.98 -22.31
C GLN A 102 8.73 20.13 -22.41
#